data_AF-A0A1Q3MJ09-F1
#
_entry.id   AF-A0A1Q3MJ09-F1
#
_cell.length_a   1.000
_cell.length_b   1.000
_cell.length_c   1.000
_cell.angle_alpha   90.00
_cell.angle_beta   90.00
_cell.angle_gamma   90.00
#
_symmetry.space_group_name_H-M   'P 1'
#
loop_
_entity.id
_entity.type
_entity.pdbx_description
1 polymer ?
#
loop_
_entity_poly.entity_id
_entity_poly.type
_entity_poly.pdbx_seq_one_letter_code
_entity_poly.pdbx_strand_id
1 'polypeptide(L)'
;MTIALAALTMITSASSAELVDLQCEYQAGPLVVESSAPRLSWIAKATEKNWRQSAYEILVASSPDVLAKDQGDLWSSGRVTSDASIQIPYTGKKLTSRQAAFWKVRVWDSRGVASGWSKPSKWEVGLLSDSDWSPSVWIGGPGATSPEPAPHLRREFEVHGSLARARIYASGVGYADIHLNGKKVGNGERDPGYTNFDKRLLL
;
A
#
# COMPACT_ATOMS: atom_id res chain seq x y z
N MET A 1 3.65 63.12 -15.78
CA MET A 1 2.68 62.23 -15.13
C MET A 1 3.35 60.87 -14.96
N THR A 2 4.00 60.67 -13.83
CA THR A 2 4.87 59.52 -13.57
C THR A 2 4.02 58.39 -12.99
N ILE A 3 3.85 57.30 -13.73
CA ILE A 3 3.09 56.13 -13.27
C ILE A 3 4.01 55.32 -12.35
N ALA A 4 3.68 55.27 -11.06
CA ALA A 4 4.34 54.39 -10.10
C ALA A 4 3.82 52.96 -10.30
N LEU A 5 4.72 52.06 -10.71
CA LEU A 5 4.44 50.64 -10.83
C LEU A 5 4.46 50.00 -9.43
N ALA A 6 3.29 49.69 -8.88
CA ALA A 6 3.18 48.97 -7.61
C ALA A 6 3.60 47.51 -7.82
N ALA A 7 4.73 47.10 -7.25
CA ALA A 7 5.16 45.71 -7.22
C ALA A 7 4.22 44.92 -6.29
N LEU A 8 3.40 44.05 -6.89
CA LEU A 8 2.53 43.14 -6.15
C LEU A 8 3.39 42.02 -5.56
N THR A 9 3.76 42.14 -4.29
CA THR A 9 4.42 41.07 -3.53
C THR A 9 3.49 39.87 -3.48
N MET A 10 3.83 38.79 -4.20
CA MET A 10 3.17 37.51 -4.01
C MET A 10 3.55 36.97 -2.63
N ILE A 11 2.59 37.00 -1.71
CA ILE A 11 2.72 36.30 -0.44
C ILE A 11 2.66 34.82 -0.77
N THR A 12 3.81 34.15 -0.77
CA THR A 12 3.88 32.70 -0.77
C THR A 12 3.31 32.23 0.56
N SER A 13 2.03 31.82 0.56
CA SER A 13 1.43 31.17 1.72
C SER A 13 2.27 29.95 2.08
N ALA A 14 2.77 29.93 3.31
CA ALA A 14 3.49 28.78 3.85
C ALA A 14 2.61 27.53 3.73
N SER A 15 3.22 26.41 3.35
CA SER A 15 2.51 25.14 3.25
C SER A 15 1.89 24.80 4.59
N SER A 16 0.59 24.47 4.58
CA SER A 16 -0.19 24.23 5.79
C SER A 16 0.42 23.14 6.70
N ALA A 17 0.90 22.04 6.15
CA ALA A 17 1.60 20.96 6.88
C ALA A 17 2.41 20.08 5.93
N GLU A 18 3.41 19.37 6.45
CA GLU A 18 4.07 18.25 5.76
C GLU A 18 3.30 16.94 6.02
N LEU A 19 3.04 16.15 4.98
CA LEU A 19 2.34 14.87 5.12
C LEU A 19 3.37 13.73 5.17
N VAL A 20 3.37 13.00 6.29
CA VAL A 20 4.32 11.94 6.60
C VAL A 20 3.60 10.68 7.06
N ASP A 21 4.34 9.57 7.15
CA ASP A 21 3.84 8.27 7.63
C ASP A 21 2.54 7.82 6.93
N LEU A 22 2.57 7.82 5.60
CA LEU A 22 1.46 7.34 4.78
C LEU A 22 1.36 5.83 4.88
N GLN A 23 0.21 5.36 5.36
CA GLN A 23 -0.06 3.94 5.61
C GLN A 23 -1.30 3.47 4.86
N CYS A 24 -1.27 2.21 4.43
CA CYS A 24 -2.40 1.44 3.93
C CYS A 24 -2.56 0.24 4.87
N GLU A 25 -3.75 0.05 5.43
CA GLU A 25 -4.00 -1.01 6.44
C GLU A 25 -2.93 -1.04 7.55
N TYR A 26 -2.57 0.15 8.07
CA TYR A 26 -1.57 0.36 9.13
C TYR A 26 -0.13 -0.01 8.79
N GLN A 27 0.17 -0.22 7.50
CA GLN A 27 1.51 -0.53 7.04
C GLN A 27 1.99 0.51 6.03
N ALA A 28 3.28 0.84 6.09
CA ALA A 28 3.92 1.65 5.07
C ALA A 28 4.27 0.77 3.87
N GLY A 29 3.65 1.03 2.71
CA GLY A 29 4.02 0.32 1.48
C GLY A 29 3.69 -1.18 1.41
N PRO A 30 2.57 -1.70 1.96
CA PRO A 30 2.35 -3.14 2.07
C PRO A 30 2.31 -3.82 0.70
N LEU A 31 2.92 -5.01 0.62
CA LEU A 31 2.96 -5.82 -0.61
C LEU A 31 1.76 -6.79 -0.73
N VAL A 32 1.04 -7.02 0.37
CA VAL A 32 -0.10 -7.93 0.42
C VAL A 32 -1.23 -7.24 1.19
N VAL A 33 -2.15 -6.66 0.45
CA VAL A 33 -3.40 -6.11 0.99
C VAL A 33 -4.55 -7.01 0.54
N GLU A 34 -5.15 -7.73 1.49
CA GLU A 34 -6.26 -8.67 1.25
C GLU A 34 -7.64 -7.97 1.33
N SER A 35 -7.72 -6.75 0.79
CA SER A 35 -8.95 -5.98 0.74
C SER A 35 -9.05 -5.23 -0.59
N SER A 36 -10.21 -5.29 -1.21
CA SER A 36 -10.52 -4.49 -2.41
C SER A 36 -10.89 -3.03 -2.09
N ALA A 37 -11.12 -2.72 -0.81
CA ALA A 37 -11.39 -1.39 -0.28
C ALA A 37 -10.53 -1.14 0.97
N PRO A 38 -9.20 -0.99 0.81
CA PRO A 38 -8.31 -0.78 1.95
C PRO A 38 -8.49 0.59 2.57
N ARG A 39 -7.98 0.75 3.79
CA ARG A 39 -8.04 1.96 4.57
C ARG A 39 -6.70 2.69 4.56
N LEU A 40 -6.74 4.00 4.31
CA LEU A 40 -5.58 4.87 4.22
C LEU A 40 -5.47 5.76 5.47
N SER A 41 -4.24 5.99 5.91
CA SER A 41 -3.93 6.87 7.05
C SER A 41 -2.70 7.72 6.75
N TRP A 42 -2.61 8.90 7.35
CA TRP A 42 -1.45 9.79 7.25
C TRP A 42 -1.29 10.64 8.51
N ILE A 43 -0.08 11.17 8.71
CA ILE A 43 0.20 12.16 9.75
C ILE A 43 0.46 13.52 9.09
N ALA A 44 -0.27 14.54 9.51
CA ALA A 44 0.01 15.93 9.16
C ALA A 44 0.93 16.56 10.21
N LYS A 45 2.17 16.86 9.81
CA LYS A 45 3.19 17.49 10.64
C LYS A 45 3.23 18.99 10.36
N ALA A 46 2.63 19.77 11.26
CA ALA A 46 2.65 21.22 11.22
C ALA A 46 3.57 21.79 12.31
N THR A 47 4.25 22.91 12.02
CA THR A 47 5.06 23.64 13.00
C THR A 47 4.28 24.73 13.73
N GLU A 48 3.13 25.13 13.19
CA GLU A 48 2.26 26.15 13.78
C GLU A 48 1.44 25.58 14.96
N LYS A 49 1.27 26.39 16.00
CA LYS A 49 0.40 26.05 17.14
C LYS A 49 -1.06 26.09 16.72
N ASN A 50 -1.89 25.24 17.35
CA ASN A 50 -3.34 25.13 17.09
C ASN A 50 -3.68 24.79 15.63
N TRP A 51 -2.74 24.18 14.90
CA TRP A 51 -2.99 23.70 13.55
C TRP A 51 -3.96 22.51 13.59
N ARG A 52 -4.91 22.49 12.65
CA ARG A 52 -5.86 21.38 12.49
C ARG A 52 -6.26 21.23 11.03
N GLN A 53 -6.36 19.97 10.58
CA GLN A 53 -6.94 19.63 9.28
C GLN A 53 -8.43 20.01 9.23
N SER A 54 -8.86 20.58 8.11
CA SER A 54 -10.28 20.86 7.80
C SER A 54 -10.79 20.08 6.58
N ALA A 55 -9.89 19.67 5.69
CA ALA A 55 -10.21 18.88 4.51
C ALA A 55 -9.00 18.06 4.06
N TYR A 56 -9.26 17.04 3.25
CA TYR A 56 -8.23 16.27 2.55
C TYR A 56 -8.60 16.03 1.08
N GLU A 57 -7.61 15.65 0.29
CA GLU A 57 -7.79 15.12 -1.07
C GLU A 57 -6.77 14.02 -1.30
N ILE A 58 -7.25 12.90 -1.82
CA ILE A 58 -6.46 11.70 -2.11
C ILE A 58 -6.52 11.43 -3.61
N LEU A 59 -5.35 11.14 -4.17
CA LEU A 59 -5.22 10.58 -5.50
C LEU A 59 -4.63 9.18 -5.39
N VAL A 60 -5.20 8.23 -6.13
CA VAL A 60 -4.70 6.86 -6.30
C VAL A 60 -4.61 6.56 -7.79
N ALA A 61 -3.46 6.09 -8.21
CA ALA A 61 -3.15 5.79 -9.59
C ALA A 61 -2.62 4.37 -9.80
N SER A 62 -2.79 3.85 -11.02
CA SER A 62 -2.31 2.54 -11.45
C SER A 62 -0.80 2.50 -11.70
N SER A 63 -0.16 3.66 -11.89
CA SER A 63 1.28 3.78 -12.07
C SER A 63 1.85 5.06 -11.45
N PRO A 64 3.17 5.10 -11.15
CA PRO A 64 3.83 6.32 -10.69
C PRO A 64 3.72 7.47 -11.69
N ASP A 65 3.79 7.18 -12.99
CA ASP A 65 3.75 8.19 -14.06
C ASP A 65 2.41 8.89 -14.16
N VAL A 66 1.31 8.17 -13.90
CA VAL A 66 -0.03 8.76 -13.84
C VAL A 66 -0.15 9.64 -12.59
N LEU A 67 0.32 9.14 -11.43
CA LEU A 67 0.27 9.92 -10.18
C LEU A 67 1.14 11.18 -10.24
N ALA A 68 2.28 11.14 -10.94
CA ALA A 68 3.19 12.26 -11.13
C ALA A 68 2.56 13.41 -11.93
N LYS A 69 1.51 13.13 -12.71
CA LYS A 69 0.71 14.11 -13.45
C LYS A 69 -0.50 14.61 -12.67
N ASP A 70 -0.53 14.38 -11.35
CA ASP A 70 -1.65 14.67 -10.45
C ASP A 70 -2.98 14.03 -10.91
N GLN A 71 -2.90 12.83 -11.49
CA GLN A 71 -4.06 12.07 -11.94
C GLN A 71 -4.27 10.84 -11.05
N GLY A 72 -5.54 10.61 -10.69
CA GLY A 72 -5.97 9.45 -9.91
C GLY A 72 -6.88 8.55 -10.73
N ASP A 73 -6.31 7.78 -11.67
CA ASP A 73 -7.08 6.93 -12.58
C ASP A 73 -7.76 5.73 -11.89
N LEU A 74 -7.30 5.36 -10.69
CA LEU A 74 -7.99 4.40 -9.81
C LEU A 74 -8.97 5.11 -8.87
N TRP A 75 -8.55 6.24 -8.29
CA TRP A 75 -9.39 7.05 -7.43
C TRP A 75 -8.92 8.50 -7.38
N SER A 76 -9.88 9.43 -7.43
CA SER A 76 -9.71 10.81 -6.99
C SER A 76 -10.86 11.14 -6.07
N SER A 77 -10.55 11.50 -4.81
CA SER A 77 -11.60 11.84 -3.84
C SER A 77 -12.22 13.22 -4.08
N GLY A 78 -11.53 14.08 -4.84
CA GLY A 78 -11.71 15.53 -4.74
C GLY A 78 -11.43 16.04 -3.32
N ARG A 79 -11.74 17.31 -3.08
CA ARG A 79 -11.64 17.90 -1.73
C ARG A 79 -12.81 17.40 -0.87
N VAL A 80 -12.49 16.66 0.19
CA VAL A 80 -13.45 16.16 1.18
C VAL A 80 -13.32 16.99 2.46
N THR A 81 -14.41 17.66 2.88
CA THR A 81 -14.46 18.40 4.15
C THR A 81 -14.52 17.43 5.32
N SER A 82 -13.38 17.19 5.96
CA SER A 82 -13.23 16.30 7.10
C SER A 82 -11.87 16.50 7.77
N ASP A 83 -11.83 16.37 9.09
CA ASP A 83 -10.60 16.33 9.89
C ASP A 83 -10.05 14.90 10.04
N ALA A 84 -10.75 13.90 9.52
CA ALA A 84 -10.30 12.52 9.57
C ALA A 84 -9.02 12.33 8.75
N SER A 85 -8.06 11.61 9.32
CA SER A 85 -6.74 11.32 8.74
C SER A 85 -6.32 9.86 8.95
N ILE A 86 -7.20 9.05 9.53
CA ILE A 86 -6.95 7.67 9.90
C ILE A 86 -8.12 6.83 9.40
N GLN A 87 -7.79 5.65 8.88
CA GLN A 87 -8.76 4.65 8.39
C GLN A 87 -9.71 5.14 7.28
N ILE A 88 -9.26 6.04 6.40
CA ILE A 88 -10.06 6.55 5.30
C ILE A 88 -10.30 5.43 4.29
N PRO A 89 -11.55 4.95 4.09
CA PRO A 89 -11.81 3.86 3.17
C PRO A 89 -11.55 4.30 1.73
N TYR A 90 -10.87 3.45 0.97
CA TYR A 90 -10.77 3.59 -0.47
C TYR A 90 -12.16 3.41 -1.11
N THR A 91 -12.61 4.42 -1.87
CA THR A 91 -13.92 4.42 -2.55
C THR A 91 -13.79 4.55 -4.08
N GLY A 92 -12.61 4.24 -4.61
CA GLY A 92 -12.34 4.29 -6.05
C GLY A 92 -12.81 3.05 -6.80
N LYS A 93 -12.23 2.86 -8.00
CA LYS A 93 -12.48 1.68 -8.83
C LYS A 93 -12.10 0.40 -8.09
N LYS A 94 -12.91 -0.65 -8.22
CA LYS A 94 -12.63 -1.96 -7.61
C LYS A 94 -11.23 -2.44 -7.99
N LEU A 95 -10.39 -2.68 -6.98
CA LEU A 95 -9.05 -3.20 -7.17
C LEU A 95 -9.08 -4.72 -7.43
N THR A 96 -8.12 -5.20 -8.21
CA THR A 96 -7.97 -6.62 -8.53
C THR A 96 -6.71 -7.20 -7.91
N SER A 97 -6.66 -8.52 -7.78
CA SER A 97 -5.52 -9.24 -7.22
C SER A 97 -4.22 -8.91 -7.95
N ARG A 98 -3.13 -8.79 -7.20
CA ARG A 98 -1.76 -8.47 -7.70
C ARG A 98 -1.61 -7.06 -8.30
N GLN A 99 -2.65 -6.23 -8.23
CA GLN A 99 -2.61 -4.86 -8.71
C GLN A 99 -1.79 -3.98 -7.74
N ALA A 100 -0.86 -3.20 -8.30
CA ALA A 100 -0.21 -2.13 -7.57
C ALA A 100 -1.06 -0.85 -7.64
N ALA A 101 -1.12 -0.12 -6.54
CA ALA A 101 -1.75 1.19 -6.47
C ALA A 101 -0.79 2.18 -5.82
N PHE A 102 -0.63 3.34 -6.43
CA PHE A 102 0.25 4.42 -5.98
C PHE A 102 -0.62 5.57 -5.54
N TRP A 103 -0.33 6.18 -4.40
CA TRP A 103 -1.20 7.21 -3.86
C TRP A 103 -0.44 8.34 -3.20
N LYS A 104 -1.12 9.47 -3.09
CA LYS A 104 -0.66 10.64 -2.35
C LYS A 104 -1.85 11.40 -1.80
N VAL A 105 -1.60 12.21 -0.78
CA VAL A 105 -2.62 13.00 -0.09
C VAL A 105 -2.15 14.42 0.08
N ARG A 106 -3.08 15.37 0.05
CA ARG A 106 -2.88 16.74 0.54
C ARG A 106 -4.04 17.12 1.45
N VAL A 107 -3.82 18.13 2.27
CA VAL A 107 -4.79 18.58 3.29
C VAL A 107 -4.96 20.08 3.26
N TRP A 108 -6.03 20.57 3.90
CA TRP A 108 -6.24 21.99 4.17
C TRP A 108 -6.28 22.22 5.67
N ASP A 109 -5.78 23.36 6.14
CA ASP A 109 -5.98 23.78 7.53
C ASP A 109 -7.35 24.45 7.77
N SER A 110 -7.63 24.85 9.00
CA SER A 110 -8.83 25.60 9.40
C SER A 110 -8.99 26.96 8.71
N ARG A 111 -7.92 27.54 8.13
CA ARG A 111 -7.96 28.79 7.37
C ARG A 111 -8.23 28.55 5.88
N GLY A 112 -8.32 27.29 5.46
CA GLY A 112 -8.50 26.92 4.06
C GLY A 112 -7.21 26.98 3.24
N VAL A 113 -6.04 26.99 3.88
CA VAL A 113 -4.73 26.93 3.20
C VAL A 113 -4.38 25.48 2.92
N ALA A 114 -4.09 25.16 1.66
CA ALA A 114 -3.68 23.83 1.24
C ALA A 114 -2.22 23.53 1.63
N SER A 115 -1.93 22.27 1.92
CA SER A 115 -0.56 21.74 1.95
C SER A 115 -0.04 21.50 0.52
N GLY A 116 1.25 21.19 0.42
CA GLY A 116 1.75 20.45 -0.73
C GLY A 116 1.20 19.02 -0.74
N TRP A 117 1.34 18.33 -1.88
CA TRP A 117 1.14 16.88 -1.91
C TRP A 117 2.19 16.17 -1.05
N SER A 118 1.79 15.07 -0.41
CA SER A 118 2.73 14.13 0.20
C SER A 118 3.70 13.57 -0.85
N LYS A 119 4.81 12.99 -0.37
CA LYS A 119 5.55 12.03 -1.19
C LYS A 119 4.61 10.86 -1.56
N PRO A 120 4.68 10.33 -2.79
CA PRO A 120 3.93 9.14 -3.16
C PRO A 120 4.25 7.95 -2.24
N SER A 121 3.20 7.22 -1.86
CA SER A 121 3.29 5.89 -1.24
C SER A 121 2.58 4.88 -2.14
N LYS A 122 2.59 3.60 -1.78
CA LYS A 122 1.97 2.53 -2.57
C LYS A 122 1.39 1.42 -1.71
N TRP A 123 0.59 0.57 -2.31
CA TRP A 123 0.34 -0.79 -1.83
C TRP A 123 0.20 -1.74 -3.01
N GLU A 124 0.33 -3.03 -2.76
CA GLU A 124 -0.02 -4.08 -3.71
C GLU A 124 -1.14 -4.95 -3.12
N VAL A 125 -2.16 -5.21 -3.92
CA VAL A 125 -3.26 -6.09 -3.55
C VAL A 125 -2.77 -7.54 -3.62
N GLY A 126 -3.12 -8.32 -2.59
CA GLY A 126 -2.82 -9.74 -2.49
C GLY A 126 -3.64 -10.59 -3.46
N LEU A 127 -3.93 -11.82 -3.06
CA LEU A 127 -4.88 -12.71 -3.73
C LEU A 127 -6.25 -12.53 -3.05
N LEU A 128 -7.27 -12.07 -3.77
CA LEU A 128 -8.57 -11.69 -3.20
C LEU A 128 -9.58 -12.84 -3.18
N SER A 129 -9.37 -13.88 -4.00
CA SER A 129 -10.22 -15.07 -4.01
C SER A 129 -9.41 -16.35 -4.22
N ASP A 130 -9.98 -17.47 -3.79
CA ASP A 130 -9.35 -18.80 -3.91
C ASP A 130 -8.97 -19.14 -5.36
N SER A 131 -9.76 -18.68 -6.32
CA SER A 131 -9.46 -18.85 -7.75
C SER A 131 -8.12 -18.26 -8.17
N ASP A 132 -7.65 -17.20 -7.49
CA ASP A 132 -6.38 -16.54 -7.81
C ASP A 132 -5.16 -17.40 -7.47
N TRP A 133 -5.32 -18.43 -6.62
CA TRP A 133 -4.27 -19.40 -6.35
C TRP A 133 -4.03 -20.37 -7.51
N SER A 134 -4.98 -20.51 -8.43
CA SER A 134 -4.89 -21.47 -9.54
C SER A 134 -3.66 -21.18 -10.42
N PRO A 135 -2.92 -22.23 -10.85
CA PRO A 135 -3.22 -23.66 -10.72
C PRO A 135 -2.59 -24.33 -9.47
N SER A 136 -2.27 -23.57 -8.42
CA SER A 136 -1.61 -24.10 -7.23
C SER A 136 -2.53 -25.04 -6.45
N VAL A 137 -1.95 -26.05 -5.83
CA VAL A 137 -2.62 -27.00 -4.94
C VAL A 137 -1.81 -27.18 -3.67
N TRP A 138 -2.47 -27.62 -2.59
CA TRP A 138 -1.78 -28.02 -1.37
C TRP A 138 -0.90 -29.24 -1.64
N ILE A 139 0.34 -29.18 -1.18
CA ILE A 139 1.33 -30.25 -1.28
C ILE A 139 1.95 -30.50 0.10
N GLY A 140 2.36 -31.74 0.37
CA GLY A 140 2.89 -32.14 1.67
C GLY A 140 3.82 -33.36 1.59
N GLY A 141 4.44 -33.69 2.72
CA GLY A 141 5.26 -34.88 2.85
C GLY A 141 4.43 -36.17 2.96
N PRO A 142 5.06 -37.35 2.87
CA PRO A 142 4.38 -38.65 2.84
C PRO A 142 3.70 -39.09 4.15
N GLY A 143 3.67 -38.25 5.20
CA GLY A 143 2.89 -38.49 6.42
C GLY A 143 3.28 -39.73 7.24
N ALA A 144 4.52 -40.19 7.12
CA ALA A 144 4.88 -41.58 7.46
C ALA A 144 5.28 -41.83 8.92
N THR A 145 5.49 -40.79 9.75
CA THR A 145 6.08 -40.92 11.11
C THR A 145 5.55 -39.89 12.09
N SER A 146 5.54 -40.16 13.40
CA SER A 146 5.21 -39.19 14.44
C SER A 146 6.38 -38.99 15.43
N PRO A 147 6.92 -37.76 15.59
CA PRO A 147 6.57 -36.56 14.82
C PRO A 147 7.05 -36.66 13.36
N GLU A 148 6.32 -36.02 12.46
CA GLU A 148 6.75 -35.92 11.06
C GLU A 148 7.97 -34.99 10.96
N PRO A 149 9.06 -35.41 10.29
CA PRO A 149 10.13 -34.49 9.98
C PRO A 149 9.62 -33.40 9.03
N ALA A 150 10.18 -32.19 9.15
CA ALA A 150 9.81 -31.09 8.27
C ALA A 150 10.10 -31.47 6.80
N PRO A 151 9.08 -31.52 5.92
CA PRO A 151 9.29 -31.93 4.53
C PRO A 151 10.07 -30.84 3.77
N HIS A 152 11.05 -31.27 2.98
CA HIS A 152 11.71 -30.40 2.02
C HIS A 152 11.01 -30.53 0.66
N LEU A 153 10.33 -29.47 0.24
CA LEU A 153 9.66 -29.38 -1.06
C LEU A 153 10.51 -28.53 -2.00
N ARG A 154 10.82 -29.06 -3.20
CA ARG A 154 11.66 -28.39 -4.19
C ARG A 154 11.05 -28.49 -5.58
N ARG A 155 11.13 -27.39 -6.32
CA ARG A 155 10.77 -27.32 -7.74
C ARG A 155 11.78 -26.48 -8.49
N GLU A 156 12.13 -26.92 -9.70
CA GLU A 156 12.87 -26.13 -10.67
C GLU A 156 11.93 -25.59 -11.74
N PHE A 157 12.25 -24.42 -12.27
CA PHE A 157 11.54 -23.80 -13.40
C PHE A 157 12.50 -22.86 -14.14
N GLU A 158 12.22 -22.64 -15.42
CA GLU A 158 12.97 -21.70 -16.26
C GLU A 158 12.17 -20.41 -16.46
N VAL A 159 12.87 -19.28 -16.59
CA VAL A 159 12.28 -17.98 -16.93
C VAL A 159 12.82 -17.57 -18.28
N HIS A 160 11.92 -17.41 -19.26
CA HIS A 160 12.27 -16.95 -20.60
C HIS A 160 11.94 -15.46 -20.76
N GLY A 161 12.79 -14.74 -21.49
CA GLY A 161 12.63 -13.31 -21.76
C GLY A 161 13.08 -12.40 -20.61
N SER A 162 12.70 -11.12 -20.67
CA SER A 162 13.05 -10.11 -19.67
C SER A 162 12.05 -10.11 -18.51
N LEU A 163 12.55 -10.22 -17.28
CA LEU A 163 11.74 -10.17 -16.06
C LEU A 163 11.64 -8.74 -15.52
N ALA A 164 10.46 -8.13 -15.59
CA ALA A 164 10.22 -6.83 -14.96
C ALA A 164 9.98 -6.95 -13.44
N ARG A 165 9.28 -8.01 -13.01
CA ARG A 165 8.86 -8.23 -11.62
C ARG A 165 8.47 -9.68 -11.38
N ALA A 166 8.82 -10.22 -10.21
CA ALA A 166 8.36 -11.52 -9.72
C ALA A 166 7.75 -11.38 -8.31
N ARG A 167 6.81 -12.27 -7.98
CA ARG A 167 6.17 -12.38 -6.66
C ARG A 167 6.06 -13.85 -6.31
N ILE A 168 6.29 -14.18 -5.04
CA ILE A 168 5.99 -15.49 -4.46
C ILE A 168 4.83 -15.27 -3.51
N TYR A 169 3.77 -16.05 -3.69
CA TYR A 169 2.65 -16.17 -2.77
C TYR A 169 2.74 -17.57 -2.20
N ALA A 170 2.85 -17.69 -0.88
CA ALA A 170 2.99 -18.96 -0.22
C ALA A 170 2.25 -18.92 1.10
N SER A 171 1.59 -20.02 1.43
CA SER A 171 0.96 -20.25 2.72
C SER A 171 1.27 -21.68 3.15
N GLY A 172 1.17 -21.95 4.43
CA GLY A 172 1.48 -23.26 5.01
C GLY A 172 0.65 -23.52 6.25
N VAL A 173 0.32 -24.79 6.47
CA VAL A 173 -0.17 -25.26 7.78
C VAL A 173 1.07 -25.50 8.64
N GLY A 174 1.33 -24.61 9.58
CA GLY A 174 2.58 -24.57 10.33
C GLY A 174 3.49 -23.46 9.83
N TYR A 175 4.76 -23.77 9.57
CA TYR A 175 5.77 -22.78 9.17
C TYR A 175 6.46 -23.18 7.87
N ALA A 176 6.88 -22.20 7.09
CA ALA A 176 7.65 -22.41 5.87
C ALA A 176 8.92 -21.53 5.89
N ASP A 177 10.06 -22.14 5.51
CA ASP A 177 11.29 -21.40 5.22
C ASP A 177 11.55 -21.49 3.70
N ILE A 178 11.36 -20.37 3.00
CA ILE A 178 11.31 -20.35 1.54
C ILE A 178 12.64 -19.81 1.00
N HIS A 179 13.24 -20.55 0.07
CA HIS A 179 14.46 -20.15 -0.62
C HIS A 179 14.25 -20.10 -2.14
N LEU A 180 14.84 -19.10 -2.79
CA LEU A 180 14.93 -18.99 -4.25
C LEU A 180 16.40 -18.90 -4.64
N ASN A 181 16.87 -19.84 -5.48
CA ASN A 181 18.28 -19.93 -5.91
C ASN A 181 19.27 -19.90 -4.73
N GLY A 182 18.94 -20.65 -3.66
CA GLY A 182 19.73 -20.75 -2.44
C GLY A 182 19.57 -19.60 -1.45
N LYS A 183 18.95 -18.48 -1.84
CA LYS A 183 18.77 -17.30 -0.97
C LYS A 183 17.39 -17.33 -0.31
N LYS A 184 17.34 -17.05 1.00
CA LYS A 184 16.09 -16.93 1.75
C LYS A 184 15.20 -15.83 1.16
N VAL A 185 13.90 -16.10 1.06
CA VAL A 185 12.85 -15.18 0.64
C VAL A 185 12.12 -14.69 1.88
N GLY A 186 11.94 -13.36 2.00
CA GLY A 186 11.35 -12.76 3.19
C GLY A 186 12.33 -12.67 4.37
N ASN A 187 11.86 -12.09 5.47
CA ASN A 187 12.63 -11.89 6.70
C ASN A 187 11.98 -12.55 7.93
N GLY A 188 10.85 -13.24 7.77
CA GLY A 188 10.22 -13.98 8.86
C GLY A 188 10.94 -15.29 9.18
N GLU A 189 10.94 -15.64 10.46
CA GLU A 189 11.48 -16.91 10.96
C GLU A 189 10.37 -17.93 11.26
N ARG A 190 9.11 -17.47 11.32
CA ARG A 190 7.93 -18.26 11.67
C ARG A 190 6.71 -17.87 10.84
N ASP A 191 6.95 -17.56 9.57
CA ASP A 191 5.89 -17.26 8.61
C ASP A 191 5.14 -18.54 8.20
N PRO A 192 3.84 -18.46 7.90
CA PRO A 192 2.99 -17.26 7.87
C PRO A 192 2.38 -16.88 9.25
N GLY A 193 2.77 -17.57 10.32
CA GLY A 193 2.26 -17.37 11.68
C GLY A 193 1.12 -18.33 12.03
N TYR A 194 0.84 -18.47 13.32
CA TYR A 194 -0.22 -19.36 13.81
C TYR A 194 -1.59 -18.69 13.76
N THR A 195 -2.55 -19.37 13.14
CA THR A 195 -3.98 -19.06 13.18
C THR A 195 -4.77 -20.34 13.47
N ASN A 196 -6.08 -20.22 13.68
CA ASN A 196 -6.94 -21.39 13.57
C ASN A 196 -6.99 -21.81 12.09
N PHE A 197 -6.16 -22.78 11.72
CA PHE A 197 -5.98 -23.22 10.33
C PHE A 197 -7.25 -23.78 9.69
N ASP A 198 -8.23 -24.25 10.47
CA ASP A 198 -9.53 -24.69 9.97
C ASP A 198 -10.43 -23.52 9.53
N LYS A 199 -10.09 -22.29 9.94
CA LYS A 199 -10.86 -21.08 9.66
C LYS A 199 -10.13 -20.08 8.79
N ARG A 200 -8.81 -19.96 8.96
CA ARG A 200 -8.01 -18.95 8.29
C ARG A 200 -6.57 -19.42 8.16
N LEU A 201 -6.05 -19.33 6.96
CA LEU A 201 -4.61 -19.42 6.66
C LEU A 201 -4.12 -18.02 6.30
N LEU A 202 -2.89 -17.70 6.69
CA LEU A 202 -2.25 -16.43 6.40
C LEU A 202 -1.36 -16.53 5.17
N LEU A 203 -1.20 -15.40 4.49
CA LEU A 203 -0.40 -15.21 3.28
C LEU A 203 0.81 -14.32 3.58
#